data_AF-A0A2I0K4G5-F1
#
_entry.id   AF-A0A2I0K4G5-F1
#
_cell.length_a   1.000
_cell.length_b   1.000
_cell.length_c   1.000
_cell.angle_alpha   90.00
_cell.angle_beta   90.00
_cell.angle_gamma   90.00
#
_symmetry.space_group_name_H-M   'P 1'
#
loop_
_entity.id
_entity.type
_entity.pdbx_description
1 polymer ?
#
loop_
_entity_poly.entity_id
_entity_poly.type
_entity_poly.pdbx_seq_one_letter_code
_entity_poly.pdbx_strand_id
1 'polypeptide(L)'
;MTSFAVMRFNLIQLFLENAWSSHLRRMIVDLEAPRFDSGCIFSQDPAISYVWSEGNLNDDQRRAILKILTARDYALILGMPGTGKTSTMVHAVKALLIRGASILLTSYTNSAVDNLLIKLKDQVIF
;
A
#
# COMPACT_ATOMS: atom_id res chain seq x y z
N MET A 1 2.34 -19.00 -20.32
CA MET A 1 3.61 -18.85 -19.57
C MET A 1 3.46 -19.61 -18.26
N THR A 2 4.30 -20.61 -17.98
CA THR A 2 4.15 -21.42 -16.76
C THR A 2 4.49 -20.58 -15.52
N SER A 3 3.78 -20.79 -14.41
CA SER A 3 4.00 -20.07 -13.13
C SER A 3 5.47 -20.10 -12.70
N PHE A 4 6.14 -21.24 -12.88
CA PHE A 4 7.56 -21.42 -12.57
C PHE A 4 8.50 -20.52 -13.40
N ALA A 5 8.18 -20.27 -14.67
CA ALA A 5 9.01 -19.41 -15.51
C ALA A 5 9.00 -17.96 -15.01
N VAL A 6 7.83 -17.48 -14.56
CA VAL A 6 7.68 -16.14 -13.96
C VAL A 6 8.44 -16.03 -12.64
N MET A 7 8.31 -17.03 -11.76
CA MET A 7 9.04 -17.05 -10.48
C MET A 7 10.55 -17.02 -10.70
N ARG A 8 11.07 -17.87 -11.60
CA ARG A 8 12.49 -17.90 -11.94
C ARG A 8 12.96 -16.57 -12.53
N PHE A 9 12.16 -15.97 -13.40
CA PHE A 9 12.47 -14.66 -13.97
C PHE A 9 12.56 -13.57 -12.89
N ASN A 10 11.59 -13.51 -11.98
CA ASN A 10 11.60 -12.54 -10.88
C ASN A 10 12.83 -12.69 -9.97
N LEU A 11 13.24 -13.93 -9.70
CA LEU A 11 14.46 -14.19 -8.94
C LEU A 11 15.70 -13.69 -9.69
N ILE A 12 15.82 -13.97 -10.99
CA ILE A 12 16.94 -13.46 -11.79
C ILE A 12 16.97 -11.92 -11.74
N GLN A 13 15.82 -11.26 -11.90
CA GLN A 13 15.71 -9.79 -11.81
C GLN A 13 16.16 -9.26 -10.44
N LEU A 14 15.83 -9.96 -9.35
CA LEU A 14 16.23 -9.59 -8.00
C LEU A 14 17.75 -9.64 -7.79
N PHE A 15 18.48 -10.47 -8.54
CA PHE A 15 19.94 -10.63 -8.44
C PHE A 15 20.74 -9.87 -9.51
N LEU A 16 20.09 -9.09 -10.38
CA LEU A 16 20.81 -8.19 -11.27
C LEU A 16 21.60 -7.13 -10.48
N GLU A 17 22.75 -6.73 -11.03
CA GLU A 17 23.63 -5.70 -10.46
C GLU A 17 23.13 -4.31 -10.85
N ASN A 18 22.16 -3.81 -10.09
CA ASN A 18 21.69 -2.43 -10.22
C ASN A 18 21.22 -1.90 -8.86
N ALA A 19 21.03 -0.57 -8.76
CA ALA A 19 20.63 0.08 -7.51
C ALA A 19 19.26 -0.40 -7.00
N TRP A 20 18.30 -0.61 -7.91
CA TRP A 20 16.94 -1.04 -7.58
C TRP A 20 16.90 -2.45 -6.99
N SER A 21 17.49 -3.43 -7.68
CA SER A 21 17.60 -4.82 -7.23
C SER A 21 18.41 -4.91 -5.94
N SER A 22 19.46 -4.10 -5.77
CA SER A 22 20.22 -4.04 -4.52
C SER A 22 19.37 -3.53 -3.35
N HIS A 23 18.55 -2.50 -3.58
CA HIS A 23 17.62 -1.99 -2.58
C HIS A 23 16.55 -3.02 -2.21
N LEU A 24 15.97 -3.74 -3.19
CA LEU A 24 15.02 -4.82 -2.93
C LEU A 24 15.65 -5.97 -2.13
N ARG A 25 16.91 -6.36 -2.43
CA ARG A 25 17.60 -7.42 -1.68
C ARG A 25 17.82 -7.06 -0.21
N ARG A 26 18.20 -5.81 0.08
CA ARG A 26 18.32 -5.34 1.47
C ARG A 26 17.03 -5.52 2.26
N MET A 27 15.89 -5.20 1.66
CA MET A 27 14.59 -5.32 2.32
C MET A 27 14.08 -6.77 2.41
N ILE A 28 14.22 -7.55 1.33
CA ILE A 28 13.59 -8.88 1.22
C ILE A 28 14.50 -10.00 1.73
N VAL A 29 15.80 -9.92 1.47
CA VAL A 29 16.79 -10.96 1.78
C VAL A 29 17.52 -10.65 3.08
N ASP A 30 18.05 -9.44 3.21
CA ASP A 30 18.81 -9.03 4.41
C ASP A 30 17.90 -8.58 5.55
N LEU A 31 16.59 -8.44 5.28
CA LEU A 31 15.55 -8.08 6.23
C LEU A 31 15.82 -6.74 6.95
N GLU A 32 16.41 -5.78 6.24
CA GLU A 32 16.54 -4.41 6.74
C GLU A 32 15.16 -3.84 7.10
N ALA A 33 15.06 -3.23 8.29
CA ALA A 33 13.80 -2.70 8.77
C ALA A 33 13.29 -1.56 7.87
N PRO A 34 11.99 -1.55 7.49
CA PRO A 34 11.43 -0.51 6.65
C PRO A 34 11.42 0.84 7.37
N ARG A 35 11.71 1.89 6.62
CA ARG A 35 11.74 3.27 7.12
C ARG A 35 10.38 3.93 6.97
N PHE A 36 10.09 4.79 7.94
CA PHE A 36 8.88 5.61 7.98
C PHE A 36 9.24 7.07 8.26
N ASP A 37 8.50 7.98 7.65
CA ASP A 37 8.55 9.40 7.95
C ASP A 37 8.04 9.68 9.37
N SER A 38 8.78 10.51 10.09
CA SER A 38 8.42 10.93 11.45
C SER A 38 7.35 12.03 11.40
N GLY A 39 6.38 11.95 12.32
CA GLY A 39 5.10 12.68 12.33
C GLY A 39 5.12 14.22 12.28
N CYS A 40 6.28 14.88 12.27
CA CYS A 40 6.37 16.34 12.34
C CYS A 40 6.11 17.08 11.01
N ILE A 41 5.98 16.37 9.88
CA ILE A 41 5.84 17.00 8.54
C ILE A 41 4.37 17.25 8.16
N PHE A 42 3.39 16.82 8.98
CA PHE A 42 2.04 16.56 8.47
C PHE A 42 0.93 17.54 8.86
N SER A 43 1.23 18.69 9.46
CA SER A 43 0.17 19.64 9.86
C SER A 43 -0.60 20.22 8.66
N GLN A 44 -0.08 20.09 7.44
CA GLN A 44 -0.71 20.60 6.21
C GLN A 44 -0.97 19.50 5.16
N ASP A 45 -0.80 18.22 5.50
CA ASP A 45 -1.01 17.16 4.53
C ASP A 45 -2.52 16.88 4.33
N PRO A 46 -3.08 17.15 3.14
CA PRO A 46 -4.51 17.01 2.89
C PRO A 46 -4.99 15.55 3.04
N ALA A 47 -4.10 14.57 2.83
CA ALA A 47 -4.44 13.16 3.00
C ALA A 47 -4.58 12.79 4.48
N ILE A 48 -3.79 13.42 5.36
CA ILE A 48 -3.91 13.20 6.81
C ILE A 48 -5.18 13.86 7.34
N SER A 49 -5.48 15.09 6.91
CA SER A 49 -6.75 15.75 7.23
C SER A 49 -7.96 14.91 6.79
N TYR A 50 -7.90 14.31 5.60
CA TYR A 50 -8.92 13.40 5.10
C TYR A 50 -9.14 12.21 6.06
N VAL A 51 -8.07 11.50 6.43
CA VAL A 51 -8.15 10.31 7.30
C VAL A 51 -8.76 10.62 8.67
N TRP A 52 -8.48 11.79 9.23
CA TRP A 52 -9.07 12.23 10.50
C TRP A 52 -10.53 12.68 10.36
N SER A 53 -10.91 13.24 9.21
CA SER A 53 -12.29 13.67 8.93
C SER A 53 -13.25 12.51 8.61
N GLU A 54 -12.72 11.36 8.18
CA GLU A 54 -13.52 10.20 7.80
C GLU A 54 -14.10 9.50 9.04
N GLY A 55 -15.42 9.65 9.23
CA GLY A 55 -16.16 9.08 10.35
C GLY A 55 -16.30 7.55 10.30
N ASN A 56 -16.18 6.95 9.11
CA ASN A 56 -16.35 5.51 8.92
C ASN A 56 -15.10 4.67 9.26
N LEU A 57 -13.98 5.32 9.56
CA LEU A 57 -12.75 4.64 9.97
C LEU A 57 -12.73 4.46 11.49
N ASN A 58 -12.34 3.28 11.95
CA ASN A 58 -11.94 3.10 13.35
C ASN A 58 -10.46 3.45 13.56
N ASP A 59 -10.01 3.48 14.81
CA ASP A 59 -8.65 3.91 15.14
C ASP A 59 -7.57 2.98 14.58
N ASP A 60 -7.82 1.67 14.50
CA ASP A 60 -6.88 0.71 13.89
C ASP A 60 -6.72 0.96 12.39
N GLN A 61 -7.83 1.22 11.70
CA GLN A 61 -7.84 1.53 10.27
C GLN A 61 -7.15 2.88 10.01
N ARG A 62 -7.41 3.91 10.84
CA ARG A 62 -6.69 5.19 10.76
C ARG A 62 -5.19 4.97 10.94
N ARG A 63 -4.76 4.25 11.98
CA ARG A 63 -3.35 3.94 12.22
C ARG A 63 -2.72 3.18 11.05
N ALA A 64 -3.44 2.23 10.47
CA ALA A 64 -2.99 1.49 9.29
C ALA A 64 -2.77 2.42 8.09
N ILE A 65 -3.72 3.32 7.80
CA ILE A 65 -3.61 4.27 6.69
C ILE A 65 -2.48 5.27 6.94
N LEU A 66 -2.35 5.81 8.15
CA LEU A 66 -1.23 6.69 8.52
C LEU A 66 0.13 6.00 8.37
N LYS A 67 0.20 4.70 8.70
CA LYS A 67 1.41 3.89 8.50
C LYS A 67 1.75 3.71 7.02
N ILE A 68 0.74 3.55 6.16
CA ILE A 68 0.93 3.53 4.70
C ILE A 68 1.45 4.89 4.21
N LEU A 69 0.82 5.98 4.66
CA LEU A 69 1.15 7.34 4.26
C LEU A 69 2.54 7.81 4.72
N THR A 70 3.12 7.15 5.72
CA THR A 70 4.46 7.45 6.22
C THR A 70 5.52 6.47 5.73
N ALA A 71 5.15 5.39 5.02
CA ALA A 71 6.10 4.39 4.56
C ALA A 71 7.00 4.93 3.45
N ARG A 72 8.32 4.86 3.63
CA ARG A 72 9.30 5.12 2.57
C ARG A 72 9.68 3.87 1.78
N ASP A 73 9.65 2.73 2.46
CA ASP A 73 10.09 1.45 1.91
C ASP A 73 8.88 0.51 1.71
N TYR A 74 8.30 -0.05 2.78
CA TYR A 74 7.05 -0.82 2.71
C TYR A 74 6.28 -0.81 4.04
N ALA A 75 4.98 -1.08 3.98
CA ALA A 75 4.13 -1.27 5.15
C ALA A 75 3.38 -2.61 5.04
N LEU A 76 3.44 -3.41 6.11
CA LEU A 76 2.64 -4.63 6.24
C LEU A 76 1.40 -4.33 7.07
N ILE A 77 0.22 -4.49 6.45
CA ILE A 77 -1.06 -4.28 7.09
C ILE A 77 -1.73 -5.63 7.31
N LEU A 78 -1.84 -6.04 8.58
CA LEU A 78 -2.56 -7.24 8.96
C LEU A 78 -4.05 -6.92 9.04
N GLY A 79 -4.86 -7.66 8.29
CA GLY A 79 -6.30 -7.55 8.40
C GLY A 79 -6.95 -8.87 8.76
N MET A 80 -7.46 -8.97 9.99
CA MET A 80 -8.22 -10.14 10.43
C MET A 80 -9.50 -10.31 9.59
N PRO A 81 -10.06 -11.53 9.47
CA PRO A 81 -11.35 -11.76 8.81
C PRO A 81 -12.43 -10.82 9.37
N GLY A 82 -13.27 -10.25 8.50
CA GLY A 82 -14.37 -9.35 8.90
C GLY A 82 -13.99 -7.90 9.27
N THR A 83 -12.70 -7.55 9.42
CA THR A 83 -12.27 -6.20 9.89
C THR A 83 -12.30 -5.08 8.85
N GLY A 84 -13.01 -5.29 7.73
CA GLY A 84 -13.14 -4.25 6.72
C GLY A 84 -11.86 -3.95 5.93
N LYS A 85 -10.92 -4.91 5.81
CA LYS A 85 -9.67 -4.81 5.00
C LYS A 85 -9.82 -4.02 3.70
N THR A 86 -10.81 -4.40 2.88
CA THR A 86 -11.06 -3.76 1.59
C THR A 86 -11.46 -2.29 1.77
N SER A 87 -12.23 -1.97 2.80
CA SER A 87 -12.58 -0.58 3.14
C SER A 87 -11.33 0.22 3.52
N THR A 88 -10.47 -0.34 4.38
CA THR A 88 -9.20 0.30 4.76
C THR A 88 -8.33 0.58 3.54
N MET A 89 -8.23 -0.38 2.61
CA MET A 89 -7.48 -0.20 1.37
C MET A 89 -8.07 0.88 0.46
N VAL A 90 -9.40 0.98 0.36
CA VAL A 90 -10.08 2.03 -0.41
C VAL A 90 -9.73 3.41 0.14
N HIS A 91 -9.80 3.60 1.46
CA HIS A 91 -9.43 4.86 2.09
C HIS A 91 -7.93 5.17 1.98
N ALA A 92 -7.06 4.15 2.04
CA ALA A 92 -5.63 4.32 1.80
C ALA A 92 -5.34 4.77 0.36
N VAL A 93 -5.97 4.15 -0.63
CA VAL A 93 -5.83 4.55 -2.05
C VAL A 93 -6.32 5.98 -2.24
N LYS A 94 -7.48 6.36 -1.67
CA LYS A 94 -8.00 7.73 -1.74
C LYS A 94 -7.05 8.74 -1.11
N ALA A 95 -6.48 8.42 0.06
CA ALA A 95 -5.48 9.26 0.71
C ALA A 95 -4.21 9.45 -0.15
N LEU A 96 -3.73 8.39 -0.82
CA LEU A 96 -2.60 8.48 -1.75
C LEU A 96 -2.94 9.30 -3.01
N LEU A 97 -4.16 9.16 -3.55
CA LEU A 97 -4.64 9.96 -4.69
C LEU A 97 -4.76 11.44 -4.34
N ILE A 98 -5.17 11.78 -3.12
CA ILE A 98 -5.19 13.17 -2.62
C ILE A 98 -3.79 13.80 -2.65
N ARG A 99 -2.73 13.01 -2.45
CA ARG A 99 -1.34 13.46 -2.61
C ARG A 99 -0.86 13.48 -4.07
N GLY A 100 -1.72 13.14 -5.03
CA GLY A 100 -1.37 13.05 -6.46
C GLY A 100 -0.48 11.85 -6.80
N ALA A 101 -0.44 10.81 -5.97
CA ALA A 101 0.39 9.64 -6.22
C ALA A 101 -0.15 8.80 -7.40
N SER A 102 0.76 8.26 -8.21
CA SER A 102 0.44 7.17 -9.14
C SER A 102 0.43 5.84 -8.39
N ILE A 103 -0.60 5.01 -8.63
CA ILE A 103 -0.86 3.80 -7.83
C ILE A 103 -0.96 2.57 -8.74
N LEU A 104 -0.17 1.54 -8.45
CA LEU A 104 -0.33 0.20 -9.02
C LEU A 104 -1.07 -0.70 -8.02
N LEU A 105 -2.29 -1.12 -8.38
CA LEU A 105 -3.04 -2.10 -7.62
C LEU A 105 -2.83 -3.50 -8.20
N THR A 106 -2.47 -4.46 -7.36
CA THR A 106 -2.25 -5.85 -7.78
C THR A 106 -2.79 -6.84 -6.76
N SER A 107 -3.19 -8.03 -7.22
CA SER A 107 -3.62 -9.16 -6.39
C SER A 107 -3.40 -10.46 -7.15
N TYR A 108 -3.42 -11.58 -6.43
CA TYR A 108 -3.32 -12.90 -7.02
C TYR A 108 -4.57 -13.31 -7.82
N THR A 109 -5.75 -12.81 -7.43
CA THR A 109 -7.02 -13.15 -8.10
C THR A 109 -7.68 -11.91 -8.68
N ASN A 110 -8.26 -12.05 -9.88
CA ASN A 110 -9.01 -10.98 -10.54
C ASN A 110 -10.16 -10.49 -9.65
N SER A 111 -10.91 -11.41 -9.02
CA SER A 111 -12.03 -11.05 -8.15
C SER A 111 -11.64 -10.18 -6.96
N ALA A 112 -10.43 -10.32 -6.42
CA ALA A 112 -9.96 -9.46 -5.34
C ALA A 112 -9.68 -8.02 -5.83
N VAL A 113 -9.16 -7.88 -7.05
CA VAL A 113 -8.98 -6.57 -7.70
C VAL A 113 -10.35 -5.95 -7.98
N ASP A 114 -11.26 -6.70 -8.61
CA ASP A 114 -12.60 -6.23 -8.98
C ASP A 114 -13.38 -5.73 -7.77
N ASN A 115 -13.37 -6.50 -6.67
CA ASN A 115 -14.04 -6.13 -5.43
C ASN A 115 -13.53 -4.81 -4.84
N LEU A 116 -12.24 -4.52 -5.01
CA LEU A 116 -11.64 -3.28 -4.52
C LEU A 116 -11.96 -2.12 -5.48
N LEU A 117 -11.91 -2.34 -6.79
CA LEU A 117 -12.23 -1.34 -7.81
C LEU A 117 -13.71 -0.90 -7.75
N ILE A 118 -14.64 -1.83 -7.55
CA ILE A 118 -16.07 -1.50 -7.39
C ILE A 118 -16.25 -0.55 -6.21
N LYS A 119 -15.64 -0.85 -5.05
CA LYS A 119 -15.72 0.03 -3.88
C LYS A 119 -15.01 1.36 -4.07
N LEU A 120 -13.92 1.40 -4.85
CA LEU A 120 -13.27 2.66 -5.21
C LEU A 120 -14.19 3.52 -6.06
N LYS A 121 -14.85 2.95 -7.06
CA LYS A 121 -15.79 3.68 -7.93
C LYS A 121 -16.93 4.34 -7.14
N ASP A 122 -17.42 3.65 -6.10
CA ASP A 122 -18.47 4.20 -5.24
C ASP A 122 -17.99 5.37 -4.34
N GLN A 123 -16.66 5.48 -4.11
CA GLN A 123 -16.03 6.41 -3.16
C GLN A 123 -15.24 7.54 -3.82
N VAL A 124 -14.82 7.33 -5.07
CA VAL A 124 -14.03 8.21 -5.91
C VAL A 124 -14.92 8.56 -7.09
N ILE A 125 -15.59 9.71 -6.99
CA ILE A 125 -16.27 10.31 -8.13
C ILE A 125 -15.13 10.76 -9.07
N PHE A 126 -14.87 9.97 -10.10
CA PHE A 126 -14.11 10.41 -11.27
C PHE A 126 -14.96 11.37 -12.09
#